data_AF-A0A212CM35-F1
#
_entry.id   AF-A0A212CM35-F1
#
_cell.length_a   1.000
_cell.length_b   1.000
_cell.length_c   1.000
_cell.angle_alpha   90.00
_cell.angle_beta   90.00
_cell.angle_gamma   90.00
#
_symmetry.space_group_name_H-M   'P 1'
#
loop_
_entity.id
_entity.type
_entity.pdbx_description
1 polymer ?
#
loop_
_entity_poly.entity_id
_entity_poly.type
_entity_poly.pdbx_seq_one_letter_code
_entity_poly.pdbx_strand_id
1 'polypeptide(L)'
;MLKQRHLSLKHIKVFIPDEVDEMIKDQKIYDIFQKLNSKTQVVLLSATMPSNVLEVTKKFMRDSVQILVKKEELTLEGIHQVHINVE
;
A
#
# COMPACT_ATOMS: atom_id res chain seq x y z
N MET A 1 4.81 -1.12 -20.68
CA MET A 1 3.32 -1.10 -20.66
C MET A 1 2.72 0.29 -20.52
N LEU A 2 2.76 0.95 -19.35
CA LEU A 2 2.10 2.26 -19.16
C LEU A 2 2.73 3.40 -19.99
N LYS A 3 4.07 3.52 -20.01
CA LYS A 3 4.77 4.54 -20.82
C LYS A 3 4.59 4.32 -22.33
N GLN A 4 4.45 3.06 -22.73
CA GLN A 4 4.22 2.62 -24.11
C GLN A 4 2.72 2.62 -24.50
N ARG A 5 1.82 3.08 -23.61
CA ARG A 5 0.36 3.17 -23.82
C ARG A 5 -0.35 1.84 -24.14
N HIS A 6 0.24 0.69 -23.80
CA HIS A 6 -0.45 -0.60 -23.94
C HIS A 6 -1.59 -0.79 -22.94
N LEU A 7 -1.58 -0.04 -21.83
CA LEU A 7 -2.62 -0.06 -20.81
C LEU A 7 -3.14 1.36 -20.57
N SER A 8 -4.43 1.58 -20.77
CA SER A 8 -5.11 2.84 -20.50
C SER A 8 -5.75 2.83 -19.12
N LEU A 9 -5.41 3.80 -18.28
CA LEU A 9 -5.95 3.95 -16.93
C LEU A 9 -7.25 4.77 -16.88
N LYS A 10 -7.71 5.30 -18.03
CA LYS A 10 -8.79 6.29 -18.12
C LYS A 10 -10.12 5.84 -17.49
N HIS A 11 -10.43 4.56 -17.59
CA HIS A 11 -11.71 3.99 -17.13
C HIS A 11 -11.57 3.15 -15.85
N ILE A 12 -10.41 3.18 -15.19
CA ILE A 12 -10.22 2.47 -13.92
C ILE A 12 -11.02 3.15 -12.83
N LYS A 13 -11.97 2.41 -12.26
CA LYS A 13 -12.80 2.87 -11.15
C LYS A 13 -12.18 2.58 -9.79
N VAL A 14 -11.43 1.49 -9.67
CA VAL A 14 -10.85 1.04 -8.41
C VAL A 14 -9.39 0.66 -8.65
N PHE A 15 -8.51 1.11 -7.76
CA PHE A 15 -7.09 0.76 -7.74
C PHE A 15 -6.74 0.19 -6.36
N ILE A 16 -6.25 -1.06 -6.35
CA ILE A 16 -5.93 -1.80 -5.14
C ILE A 16 -4.45 -2.21 -5.21
N PRO A 17 -3.53 -1.38 -4.69
CA PRO A 17 -2.15 -1.81 -4.50
C PRO A 17 -2.06 -2.69 -3.24
N ASP A 18 -1.43 -3.84 -3.41
CA ASP A 18 -1.11 -4.79 -2.34
C ASP A 18 0.34 -4.58 -1.87
N GLU A 19 0.66 -4.99 -0.64
CA GLU A 19 2.01 -4.86 -0.05
C GLU A 19 2.64 -3.46 -0.23
N VAL A 20 1.86 -2.41 0.05
CA VAL A 20 2.30 -1.05 -0.26
C VAL A 20 3.53 -0.61 0.52
N ASP A 21 3.75 -1.14 1.72
CA ASP A 21 4.98 -0.95 2.49
C ASP A 21 6.24 -1.35 1.71
N GLU A 22 6.18 -2.40 0.90
CA GLU A 22 7.26 -2.79 -0.01
C GLU A 22 7.26 -1.96 -1.30
N MET A 23 6.08 -1.68 -1.87
CA MET A 23 5.98 -0.95 -3.15
C MET A 23 6.37 0.54 -3.06
N ILE A 24 6.22 1.18 -1.90
CA ILE A 24 6.41 2.63 -1.75
C ILE A 24 7.88 3.05 -1.85
N LYS A 25 8.79 2.09 -1.71
CA LYS A 25 10.23 2.25 -1.95
C LYS A 25 10.51 2.53 -3.43
N ASP A 26 9.60 2.14 -4.33
CA ASP A 26 9.70 2.36 -5.78
C ASP A 26 8.93 3.64 -6.19
N GLN A 27 9.62 4.55 -6.89
CA GLN A 27 9.01 5.75 -7.47
C GLN A 27 7.88 5.44 -8.48
N LYS A 28 7.84 4.24 -9.05
CA LYS A 28 6.82 3.84 -10.04
C LYS A 28 5.39 3.91 -9.50
N ILE A 29 5.16 3.72 -8.20
CA ILE A 29 3.80 3.77 -7.67
C ILE A 29 3.24 5.20 -7.72
N TYR A 30 4.08 6.19 -7.47
CA TYR A 30 3.74 7.61 -7.60
C TYR A 30 3.38 7.96 -9.05
N ASP A 31 4.13 7.43 -10.03
CA ASP A 31 3.84 7.60 -11.46
C ASP A 31 2.47 7.02 -11.86
N ILE A 32 2.06 5.91 -11.24
CA ILE A 32 0.76 5.29 -11.48
C ILE A 32 -0.34 6.18 -10.90
N PHE A 33 -0.22 6.58 -9.64
CA PHE A 33 -1.20 7.43 -8.97
C PHE A 33 -1.46 8.74 -9.72
N GLN A 34 -0.43 9.38 -10.26
CA GLN A 34 -0.57 10.62 -11.05
C GLN A 34 -1.34 10.43 -12.37
N LYS A 35 -1.39 9.21 -12.89
CA LYS A 35 -2.08 8.88 -14.15
C LYS A 35 -3.49 8.32 -13.94
N LEU A 36 -3.86 8.01 -12.70
CA LEU A 36 -5.21 7.59 -12.36
C LEU A 36 -6.18 8.78 -12.46
N ASN A 37 -7.45 8.47 -12.68
CA ASN A 37 -8.50 9.47 -12.67
C ASN A 37 -8.70 9.97 -11.23
N SER A 38 -9.02 11.25 -11.07
CA SER A 38 -9.37 11.83 -9.77
C SER A 38 -10.59 11.19 -9.10
N LYS A 39 -11.42 10.47 -9.86
CA LYS A 39 -12.57 9.71 -9.36
C LYS A 39 -12.27 8.25 -9.04
N THR A 40 -11.05 7.77 -9.30
CA THR A 40 -10.67 6.40 -8.98
C THR A 40 -10.64 6.20 -7.47
N GLN A 41 -11.36 5.19 -6.98
CA GLN A 41 -11.30 4.76 -5.59
C GLN A 41 -9.99 4.01 -5.36
N VAL A 42 -9.25 4.40 -4.32
CA VAL A 42 -8.02 3.72 -3.92
C VAL A 42 -8.31 2.91 -2.66
N VAL A 43 -7.87 1.65 -2.65
CA VAL A 43 -7.93 0.77 -1.47
C VAL A 43 -6.53 0.26 -1.21
N LEU A 44 -5.92 0.67 -0.10
CA LEU A 44 -4.56 0.25 0.25
C LEU A 44 -4.61 -0.95 1.18
N LEU A 45 -3.88 -2.00 0.83
CA LEU A 45 -3.68 -3.18 1.68
C LEU A 45 -2.19 -3.29 2.02
N SER A 46 -1.88 -3.45 3.30
CA SER A 46 -0.50 -3.55 3.78
C SER A 46 -0.48 -4.25 5.13
N ALA A 47 0.50 -5.12 5.34
CA ALA A 47 0.71 -5.79 6.62
C ALA A 47 1.26 -4.82 7.67
N THR A 48 2.12 -3.89 7.24
CA THR A 48 2.66 -2.84 8.11
C THR A 48 2.26 -1.46 7.63
N MET A 49 2.11 -0.51 8.55
CA MET A 49 1.75 0.88 8.25
C MET A 49 2.78 1.87 8.84
N PRO A 50 4.02 1.89 8.33
CA PRO A 50 5.01 2.89 8.71
C PRO A 50 4.61 4.30 8.24
N SER A 51 5.23 5.33 8.81
CA SER A 51 4.86 6.73 8.60
C SER A 51 4.86 7.16 7.12
N ASN A 52 5.78 6.64 6.30
CA ASN A 52 5.83 6.88 4.87
C ASN A 52 4.60 6.35 4.12
N VAL A 53 4.08 5.17 4.50
CA VAL A 53 2.83 4.62 3.93
C VAL A 53 1.64 5.48 4.32
N LEU A 54 1.59 5.93 5.58
CA LEU A 54 0.57 6.88 6.06
C LEU A 54 0.61 8.23 5.34
N GLU A 55 1.78 8.71 4.90
CA GLU A 55 1.86 9.92 4.10
C GLU A 55 1.30 9.74 2.70
N VAL A 56 1.48 8.57 2.09
CA VAL A 56 0.91 8.25 0.77
C VAL A 56 -0.60 8.15 0.84
N THR A 57 -1.17 7.54 1.90
CA THR A 57 -2.63 7.52 2.06
C THR A 57 -3.20 8.94 2.13
N LYS A 58 -2.54 9.85 2.85
CA LYS A 58 -2.95 11.27 2.94
C LYS A 58 -2.85 12.02 1.60
N LYS A 59 -1.88 11.67 0.74
CA LYS A 59 -1.67 12.32 -0.56
C LYS A 59 -2.63 11.82 -1.64
N PHE A 60 -2.93 10.53 -1.66
CA PHE A 60 -3.60 9.89 -2.78
C PHE A 60 -5.02 9.42 -2.48
N MET A 61 -5.43 9.35 -1.21
CA MET A 61 -6.78 9.00 -0.81
C MET A 61 -7.51 10.27 -0.31
N ARG A 62 -8.83 10.30 -0.49
CA ARG A 62 -9.70 11.37 -0.01
C ARG A 62 -10.69 10.76 0.97
N ASP A 63 -10.80 11.37 2.16
CA ASP A 63 -11.69 10.93 3.24
C ASP A 63 -11.67 9.40 3.44
N SER A 64 -10.47 8.83 3.53
CA SER A 64 -10.32 7.37 3.62
C SER A 64 -10.74 6.84 4.98
N VAL A 65 -11.47 5.73 4.94
CA VAL A 65 -11.73 4.91 6.13
C VAL A 65 -10.44 4.17 6.48
N GLN A 66 -10.02 4.26 7.75
CA GLN A 66 -8.81 3.61 8.24
C GLN A 66 -9.19 2.46 9.16
N ILE A 67 -8.71 1.27 8.82
CA ILE A 67 -8.83 0.07 9.64
C ILE A 67 -7.40 -0.31 10.03
N LEU A 68 -7.01 0.00 11.27
CA LEU A 68 -5.66 -0.21 11.78
C LEU A 68 -5.71 -1.21 12.93
N VAL A 69 -4.75 -2.14 12.95
CA VAL A 69 -4.54 -3.08 14.05
C VAL A 69 -3.50 -2.48 15.00
N LYS A 70 -3.74 -2.59 16.32
CA LYS A 70 -2.78 -2.10 17.32
C LYS A 70 -1.53 -2.97 17.33
N LYS A 71 -0.38 -2.34 17.54
CA LYS A 71 0.93 -2.99 17.50
C LYS A 71 1.09 -4.14 18.52
N GLU A 72 0.36 -4.07 19.62
CA GLU A 72 0.38 -5.07 20.71
C GLU A 72 -0.30 -6.39 20.32
N GLU A 73 -1.15 -6.41 19.29
CA GLU A 73 -1.88 -7.59 18.82
C GLU A 73 -1.16 -8.31 17.65
N LEU A 74 0.03 -7.83 17.24
CA LEU A 74 0.77 -8.40 16.10
C LEU A 74 1.50 -9.71 16.44
N THR A 75 1.61 -10.09 17.72
CA THR A 75 2.14 -11.41 18.06
C THR A 75 1.12 -12.45 17.63
N LEU A 76 1.43 -13.15 16.55
CA LEU A 76 0.58 -14.20 16.01
C LEU A 76 0.53 -15.33 17.04
N GLU A 77 -0.59 -15.45 17.76
CA GLU A 77 -0.80 -16.43 18.83
C GLU A 77 -0.56 -17.89 18.35
N GLY A 78 -0.58 -18.14 17.05
CA GLY A 78 -0.31 -19.44 16.43
C GLY A 78 1.10 -19.63 15.85
N ILE A 79 2.01 -18.66 15.95
CA ILE A 79 3.38 -18.78 15.41
C ILE A 79 4.39 -18.89 16.54
N HIS A 80 4.99 -20.09 16.66
CA HIS A 80 6.13 -20.31 17.53
C HIS A 80 7.39 -19.72 16.90
N GLN A 81 7.88 -18.62 17.46
CA GLN A 81 9.13 -17.97 17.06
C GLN A 81 10.26 -18.45 17.98
N VAL A 82 11.36 -18.95 17.40
CA VAL A 82 12.55 -19.40 18.13
C VAL A 82 13.77 -18.67 17.56
N HIS A 83 14.63 -18.16 18.43
CA HIS A 83 15.91 -17.56 18.07
C HIS A 83 17.04 -18.41 18.65
N ILE A 84 18.00 -18.84 17.83
CA ILE A 84 19.19 -19.58 18.26
C ILE A 84 20.39 -18.66 18.07
N ASN A 85 20.98 -18.20 19.17
CA ASN A 85 22.23 -17.46 19.12
C ASN A 85 23.39 -18.47 18.96
N VAL A 86 24.16 -18.32 17.90
CA VAL A 86 25.38 -19.10 17.62
C VAL A 86 26.58 -18.16 17.79
N GLU A 87 26.93 -17.90 19.04
CA GLU A 87 28.28 -17.48 19.42
C GLU A 87 29.15 -18.71 19.69
#